data_AF-A0AAJ5RXL3-F1
#
_entry.id   AF-A0AAJ5RXL3-F1
#
_cell.length_a   1.000
_cell.length_b   1.000
_cell.length_c   1.000
_cell.angle_alpha   90.00
_cell.angle_beta   90.00
_cell.angle_gamma   90.00
#
_symmetry.space_group_name_H-M   'P 1'
#
loop_
_entity.id
_entity.type
_entity.pdbx_description
1 polymer ?
#
loop_
_entity_poly.entity_id
_entity_poly.type
_entity_poly.pdbx_seq_one_letter_code
_entity_poly.pdbx_strand_id
1 'polypeptide(L)'
;MRKDTGGPAFPVSYDHDTFQPSHVDEAKQLMSGMTLLDYFAAKALVGLLSWPGDDGSGSYHSNSDPAHTASMAYEYGKAMLAARVKP
;
A
#
# COMPACT_ATOMS: atom_id res chain seq x y z
N MET A 1 -7.54 0.65 16.91
CA MET A 1 -7.54 -0.51 15.97
C MET A 1 -6.17 -0.61 15.33
N ARG A 2 -5.44 -1.73 15.49
CA ARG A 2 -4.29 -2.02 14.63
C ARG A 2 -4.84 -2.22 13.22
N LYS A 3 -4.49 -1.34 12.28
CA LYS A 3 -4.80 -1.56 10.87
C LYS A 3 -4.00 -2.79 10.45
N ASP A 4 -4.70 -3.84 10.04
CA ASP A 4 -4.08 -5.10 9.64
C ASP A 4 -3.46 -4.92 8.23
N THR A 5 -2.30 -4.26 8.20
CA THR A 5 -1.62 -3.86 6.96
C THR A 5 -0.59 -4.90 6.49
N GLY A 6 -0.49 -6.03 7.20
CA GLY A 6 0.47 -7.10 6.89
C GLY A 6 1.91 -6.81 7.31
N GLY A 7 2.17 -5.71 8.03
CA GLY A 7 3.51 -5.30 8.47
C GLY A 7 4.30 -4.54 7.40
N PRO A 8 5.62 -4.31 7.58
CA PRO A 8 6.46 -3.63 6.60
C PRO A 8 6.65 -4.49 5.33
N ALA A 9 6.57 -3.86 4.16
CA ALA A 9 6.73 -4.53 2.85
C ALA A 9 8.18 -4.98 2.57
N PHE A 10 9.15 -4.23 3.09
CA PHE A 10 10.58 -4.48 2.93
C PHE A 10 11.24 -4.54 4.31
N PRO A 11 12.38 -5.23 4.46
CA PRO A 11 13.16 -5.20 5.70
C PRO A 11 13.54 -3.77 6.05
N VAL A 12 13.34 -3.37 7.30
CA VAL A 12 13.79 -2.07 7.80
C VAL A 12 15.03 -2.30 8.64
N SER A 13 16.20 -1.90 8.12
CA SER A 13 17.43 -1.86 8.90
C SER A 13 17.36 -0.65 9.82
N TYR A 14 17.08 -0.90 11.09
CA TYR A 14 17.01 0.14 12.10
C TYR A 14 18.34 0.25 12.84
N ASP A 15 18.98 1.40 12.66
CA ASP A 15 20.21 1.76 13.36
C ASP A 15 19.91 2.88 14.37
N HIS A 16 19.95 2.53 15.66
CA HIS A 16 19.68 3.47 16.75
C HIS A 16 20.62 4.69 16.74
N ASP A 17 21.87 4.52 16.29
CA ASP A 17 22.88 5.59 16.32
C ASP A 17 22.65 6.63 15.23
N THR A 18 22.07 6.22 14.09
CA THR A 18 21.75 7.10 12.97
C THR A 18 20.43 7.86 13.17
N PHE A 19 19.39 7.19 13.68
CA PHE A 19 18.05 7.78 13.75
C PHE A 19 17.75 8.58 15.02
N GLN A 20 18.43 8.27 16.14
CA GLN A 20 18.30 8.96 17.43
C GLN A 20 16.87 9.40 17.82
N PRO A 21 15.85 8.51 17.70
CA PRO A 21 14.49 8.89 18.04
C PRO A 21 14.40 9.21 19.53
N SER A 22 13.66 10.25 19.85
CA SER A 22 13.53 10.73 21.23
C SER A 22 12.50 9.93 22.03
N HIS A 23 11.68 9.13 21.35
CA HIS A 23 10.60 8.35 21.96
C HIS A 23 10.37 7.02 21.22
N VAL A 24 9.83 6.03 21.93
CA VAL A 24 9.54 4.69 21.40
C VAL A 24 8.57 4.72 20.21
N ASP A 25 7.60 5.63 20.19
CA ASP A 25 6.62 5.69 19.11
C ASP A 25 7.20 6.26 17.80
N GLU A 26 8.14 7.18 17.91
CA GLU A 26 8.92 7.68 16.78
C GLU A 26 9.81 6.57 16.20
N ALA A 27 10.49 5.80 17.05
CA ALA A 27 11.26 4.63 16.63
C ALA A 27 10.36 3.61 15.89
N LYS A 28 9.16 3.33 16.41
CA LYS A 28 8.19 2.45 15.74
C LYS A 28 7.78 3.00 14.38
N GLN A 29 7.54 4.30 14.25
CA GLN A 29 7.15 4.93 12.99
C GLN A 29 8.26 4.83 11.95
N LEU A 30 9.51 5.13 12.35
CA LEU A 30 10.70 5.00 11.48
C LEU A 30 10.91 3.54 11.04
N MET A 31 10.68 2.59 11.96
CA MET A 31 10.74 1.15 11.69
C MET A 31 9.55 0.62 10.87
N SER A 32 8.47 1.38 10.71
CA SER A 32 7.26 0.88 10.06
C SER A 32 7.38 0.81 8.53
N GLY A 33 8.22 1.67 7.93
CA GLY A 33 8.41 1.72 6.48
C GLY A 33 7.10 1.83 5.67
N MET A 34 7.15 1.44 4.39
CA MET A 34 5.94 1.21 3.60
C MET A 34 5.28 -0.09 4.05
N THR A 35 3.95 -0.09 4.30
CA THR A 35 3.28 -1.32 4.70
C THR A 35 3.10 -2.27 3.52
N LEU A 36 2.94 -3.57 3.79
CA LEU A 36 2.69 -4.57 2.75
C LEU A 36 1.38 -4.28 1.99
N LEU A 37 0.38 -3.73 2.69
CA LEU A 37 -0.83 -3.19 2.06
C LEU A 37 -0.50 -2.08 1.05
N ASP A 38 0.31 -1.10 1.45
CA ASP A 38 0.70 0.02 0.57
C ASP A 38 1.48 -0.49 -0.65
N TYR A 39 2.33 -1.51 -0.47
CA TYR A 39 3.04 -2.13 -1.57
C TYR A 39 2.11 -2.83 -2.56
N PHE A 40 1.17 -3.65 -2.09
CA PHE A 40 0.19 -4.30 -2.96
C PHE A 40 -0.73 -3.30 -3.66
N ALA A 41 -1.18 -2.27 -2.92
CA ALA A 41 -1.98 -1.20 -3.50
C ALA A 41 -1.20 -0.45 -4.59
N ALA A 42 0.07 -0.11 -4.36
CA ALA A 42 0.91 0.53 -5.37
C ALA A 42 1.06 -0.34 -6.64
N LYS A 43 1.25 -1.66 -6.48
CA LYS A 43 1.31 -2.59 -7.62
C LYS A 43 -0.01 -2.65 -8.39
N ALA A 44 -1.14 -2.70 -7.69
CA ALA A 44 -2.46 -2.69 -8.32
C ALA A 44 -2.71 -1.37 -9.06
N LEU A 45 -2.34 -0.23 -8.46
CA LEU A 45 -2.50 1.09 -9.04
C LEU A 45 -1.77 1.24 -10.38
N VAL A 46 -0.53 0.73 -10.50
CA VAL A 46 0.20 0.75 -11.78
C VAL A 46 -0.57 -0.02 -12.86
N GLY A 47 -1.12 -1.19 -12.52
CA GLY A 47 -1.93 -1.99 -13.45
C GLY A 47 -3.20 -1.26 -13.89
N LEU A 48 -3.92 -0.67 -12.93
CA LEU A 48 -5.14 0.11 -13.19
C LEU A 48 -4.85 1.30 -14.12
N LEU A 49 -3.82 2.09 -13.82
CA LEU A 49 -3.49 3.29 -14.61
C LEU A 49 -2.94 2.96 -16.00
N SER A 50 -2.33 1.79 -16.17
CA SER A 50 -1.80 1.34 -17.48
C SER A 50 -2.89 0.84 -18.42
N TRP A 51 -4.10 0.59 -17.92
CA TRP A 51 -5.19 0.10 -18.75
C TRP A 51 -5.70 1.22 -19.68
N PRO A 52 -5.70 1.01 -21.01
CA PRO A 52 -6.07 2.04 -21.98
C PRO A 52 -7.56 2.39 -21.93
N GLY A 53 -8.39 1.55 -21.30
CA GLY A 53 -9.83 1.70 -21.27
C GLY A 53 -10.54 1.14 -22.51
N ASP A 54 -11.85 1.29 -22.54
CA ASP A 54 -12.70 1.06 -23.71
C ASP A 54 -13.83 2.10 -23.80
N ASP A 55 -14.55 2.11 -24.93
CA ASP A 55 -15.60 3.08 -25.21
C ASP A 55 -16.80 3.01 -24.24
N GLY A 56 -17.02 1.85 -23.60
CA GLY A 56 -18.14 1.63 -22.67
C GLY A 56 -17.82 1.95 -21.22
N SER A 57 -16.57 1.76 -20.80
CA SER A 57 -16.15 1.84 -19.40
C SER A 57 -15.08 2.92 -19.12
N GLY A 58 -14.58 3.61 -20.15
CA GLY A 58 -13.56 4.65 -20.03
C GLY A 58 -12.21 4.09 -19.58
N SER A 59 -11.33 4.94 -19.06
CA SER A 59 -10.03 4.53 -18.49
C SER A 59 -9.85 5.03 -17.05
N TYR A 60 -8.97 4.37 -16.30
CA TYR A 60 -8.62 4.77 -14.94
C TYR A 60 -7.68 5.97 -14.84
N HIS A 61 -7.06 6.39 -15.95
CA HIS A 61 -6.10 7.51 -15.97
C HIS A 61 -6.65 8.80 -16.59
N SER A 62 -7.65 8.70 -17.49
CA SER A 62 -8.20 9.87 -18.21
C SER A 62 -9.62 10.26 -17.78
N ASN A 63 -10.45 9.30 -17.33
CA ASN A 63 -11.87 9.53 -17.02
C ASN A 63 -12.30 9.09 -15.61
N SER A 64 -11.37 8.69 -14.74
CA SER A 64 -11.68 8.28 -13.37
C SER A 64 -11.25 9.33 -12.35
N ASP A 65 -12.06 9.49 -11.31
CA ASP A 65 -11.68 10.23 -10.10
C ASP A 65 -10.45 9.56 -9.46
N PRO A 66 -9.32 10.28 -9.27
CA PRO A 66 -8.14 9.73 -8.62
C PRO A 66 -8.42 9.08 -7.26
N ALA A 67 -9.40 9.60 -6.50
CA ALA A 67 -9.78 9.00 -5.22
C ALA A 67 -10.43 7.62 -5.39
N HIS A 68 -11.22 7.43 -6.44
CA HIS A 68 -11.82 6.14 -6.76
C HIS A 68 -10.76 5.10 -7.16
N THR A 69 -9.87 5.46 -8.09
CA THR A 69 -8.80 4.55 -8.54
C THR A 69 -7.86 4.17 -7.39
N ALA A 70 -7.52 5.12 -6.51
CA ALA A 70 -6.75 4.84 -5.31
C ALA A 70 -7.48 3.90 -4.34
N SER A 71 -8.77 4.11 -4.11
CA SER A 71 -9.59 3.23 -3.25
C SER A 71 -9.62 1.81 -3.77
N MET A 72 -9.86 1.62 -5.06
CA MET A 72 -9.84 0.29 -5.71
C MET A 72 -8.49 -0.41 -5.54
N ALA A 73 -7.39 0.31 -5.72
CA ALA A 73 -6.05 -0.26 -5.53
C ALA A 73 -5.85 -0.80 -4.11
N TYR A 74 -6.33 -0.08 -3.09
CA TYR A 74 -6.30 -0.54 -1.70
C TYR A 74 -7.24 -1.74 -1.44
N GLU A 75 -8.36 -1.86 -2.14
CA GLU A 75 -9.23 -3.04 -2.06
C GLU A 75 -8.53 -4.29 -2.59
N TYR A 76 -7.84 -4.19 -3.73
CA TYR A 76 -6.99 -5.27 -4.23
C TYR A 76 -5.89 -5.62 -3.24
N GLY A 77 -5.23 -4.62 -2.63
CA GLY A 77 -4.21 -4.86 -1.61
C GLY A 77 -4.74 -5.61 -0.39
N LYS A 78 -5.94 -5.27 0.09
CA LYS A 78 -6.62 -6.01 1.18
C LYS A 78 -6.96 -7.43 0.76
N ALA A 79 -7.43 -7.64 -0.47
CA ALA A 79 -7.74 -8.98 -0.99
C ALA A 79 -6.49 -9.87 -1.07
N MET A 80 -5.35 -9.31 -1.49
CA MET A 80 -4.06 -10.02 -1.48
C MET A 80 -3.61 -10.40 -0.06
N LEU A 81 -3.78 -9.50 0.91
CA LEU A 81 -3.50 -9.83 2.32
C LEU A 81 -4.40 -10.96 2.83
N ALA A 82 -5.70 -10.90 2.55
CA ALA A 82 -6.65 -11.94 2.95
C ALA A 82 -6.32 -13.30 2.30
N ALA A 83 -5.87 -13.30 1.05
CA ALA A 83 -5.47 -14.51 0.34
C ALA A 83 -4.26 -15.20 0.99
N ARG A 84 -3.36 -14.46 1.63
CA ARG A 84 -2.19 -15.02 2.35
C ARG A 84 -2.54 -15.73 3.66
N VAL A 85 -3.67 -15.39 4.28
CA VAL A 85 -4.11 -15.96 5.56
C VAL A 85 -4.86 -17.28 5.35
N LYS A 86 -5.28 -17.59 4.12
CA LYS A 86 -5.89 -18.89 3.79
C LYS A 86 -4.80 -19.97 3.69
N PRO A 87 -5.04 -21.18 4.26
CA PRO A 87 -4.06 -22.26 4.39
C PRO A 87 -3.61 -22.86 3.06
#